data_AF-A0A6H0ZIZ3-F1
#
_entry.id   AF-A0A6H0ZIZ3-F1
#
_cell.length_a   1.000
_cell.length_b   1.000
_cell.length_c   1.000
_cell.angle_alpha   90.00
_cell.angle_beta   90.00
_cell.angle_gamma   90.00
#
_symmetry.space_group_name_H-M   'P 1'
#
loop_
_entity.id
_entity.type
_entity.pdbx_description
1 polymer ?
#
loop_
_entity_poly.entity_id
_entity_poly.type
_entity_poly.pdbx_seq_one_letter_code
_entity_poly.pdbx_strand_id
1 'polypeptide(L)'
;MGEQRFKVGDWVRVKLGQGTALLRENNIYEVLGHSDRKYPIVAVTCLRGDRHELDYEPERFTLYRAAATPATLKIEAGKFYKTRDGRKVGPVRLKATHGSDGPYRINGLWNYLENGLVGSISNGDHKDDLIAEWIDKPAAKPSNDNAKPNFKVGDRVKCLKSYPGQFTAGKEYVVSADHFGRKYESVKVKVNDAGSTENGWLPEFFELSKPKTTTIVALIENGQPKPSSTPHVHASTGAAEKEAKRLAAKYKGQQFGVFTLTATHKEERVYEHKWQNMAALGLKIDAIKELRAVAGLDLLSAKRAVEAFAA
;
A
#
# COMPACT_ATOMS: atom_id res chain seq x y z
N MET A 1 -13.37 -47.39 1.92
CA MET A 1 -14.04 -46.30 2.65
C MET A 1 -13.07 -45.14 2.75
N GLY A 2 -13.29 -44.04 2.03
CA GLY A 2 -12.40 -42.87 2.08
C GLY A 2 -12.72 -42.00 3.30
N GLU A 3 -11.70 -41.68 4.09
CA GLU A 3 -11.80 -40.83 5.26
C GLU A 3 -11.96 -39.35 4.84
N GLN A 4 -12.83 -38.61 5.54
CA GLN A 4 -13.06 -37.19 5.27
C GLN A 4 -11.86 -36.37 5.74
N ARG A 5 -10.95 -36.02 4.80
CA ARG A 5 -9.64 -35.44 5.12
C ARG A 5 -9.62 -33.93 5.37
N PHE A 6 -10.62 -33.18 4.91
CA PHE A 6 -10.67 -31.72 5.01
C PHE A 6 -12.03 -31.27 5.54
N LYS A 7 -12.06 -30.21 6.35
CA LYS A 7 -13.29 -29.63 6.91
C LYS A 7 -13.79 -28.46 6.06
N VAL A 8 -15.07 -28.15 6.18
CA VAL A 8 -15.65 -26.95 5.57
C VAL A 8 -14.93 -25.69 6.09
N GLY A 9 -14.61 -24.78 5.18
CA GLY A 9 -13.82 -23.58 5.44
C GLY A 9 -12.30 -23.79 5.38
N ASP A 10 -11.81 -25.02 5.17
CA ASP A 10 -10.40 -25.24 4.83
C ASP A 10 -10.09 -24.67 3.45
N TRP A 11 -8.87 -24.18 3.26
CA TRP A 11 -8.32 -23.84 1.96
C TRP A 11 -7.34 -24.92 1.55
N VAL A 12 -7.54 -25.46 0.35
CA VAL A 12 -6.82 -26.61 -0.18
C VAL A 12 -6.12 -26.26 -1.49
N ARG A 13 -4.93 -26.81 -1.72
CA ARG A 13 -4.13 -26.60 -2.93
C ARG A 13 -4.15 -27.85 -3.81
N VAL A 14 -4.35 -27.68 -5.10
CA VAL A 14 -4.32 -28.80 -6.08
C VAL A 14 -2.88 -29.28 -6.26
N LYS A 15 -2.64 -30.58 -6.10
CA LYS A 15 -1.35 -31.22 -6.32
C LYS A 15 -0.94 -31.16 -7.80
N LEU A 16 0.37 -31.17 -8.04
CA LEU A 16 0.93 -31.30 -9.38
C LEU A 16 0.47 -32.62 -10.02
N GLY A 17 0.11 -32.58 -11.30
CA GLY A 17 -0.43 -33.73 -12.05
C GLY A 17 -1.87 -34.13 -11.72
N GLN A 18 -2.57 -33.38 -10.84
CA GLN A 18 -3.95 -33.66 -10.43
C GLN A 18 -4.95 -32.61 -10.91
N GLY A 19 -4.51 -31.70 -11.79
CA GLY A 19 -5.33 -30.66 -12.38
C GLY A 19 -6.42 -31.23 -13.30
N THR A 20 -7.46 -30.42 -13.51
CA THR A 20 -8.52 -30.65 -14.48
C THR A 20 -8.75 -29.37 -15.29
N ALA A 21 -9.68 -29.38 -16.23
CA ALA A 21 -10.06 -28.17 -16.97
C ALA A 21 -10.56 -27.03 -16.05
N LEU A 22 -10.99 -27.34 -14.83
CA LEU A 22 -11.54 -26.39 -13.86
C LEU A 22 -10.63 -26.24 -12.62
N LEU A 23 -9.96 -27.31 -12.18
CA LEU A 23 -8.94 -27.26 -11.12
C LEU A 23 -7.56 -27.05 -11.72
N ARG A 24 -7.03 -25.84 -11.65
CA ARG A 24 -5.65 -25.59 -12.10
C ARG A 24 -4.67 -26.16 -11.09
N GLU A 25 -3.63 -26.81 -11.59
CA GLU A 25 -2.54 -27.30 -10.75
C GLU A 25 -1.95 -26.15 -9.93
N ASN A 26 -1.61 -26.45 -8.68
CA ASN A 26 -1.00 -25.50 -7.73
C ASN A 26 -1.89 -24.31 -7.32
N ASN A 27 -3.12 -24.20 -7.82
CA ASN A 27 -4.10 -23.21 -7.35
C ASN A 27 -4.73 -23.63 -6.02
N ILE A 28 -5.30 -22.63 -5.33
CA ILE A 28 -5.91 -22.77 -4.00
C ILE A 28 -7.42 -22.55 -4.11
N TYR A 29 -8.19 -23.40 -3.45
CA TYR A 29 -9.65 -23.38 -3.44
C TYR A 29 -10.19 -23.57 -2.02
N GLU A 30 -11.37 -23.03 -1.73
CA GLU A 30 -12.06 -23.17 -0.45
C GLU A 30 -12.97 -24.40 -0.45
N VAL A 31 -12.95 -25.20 0.62
CA VAL A 31 -13.88 -26.30 0.87
C VAL A 31 -15.20 -25.73 1.40
N LEU A 32 -16.28 -25.88 0.64
CA LEU A 32 -17.61 -25.34 0.98
C LEU A 32 -18.51 -26.34 1.67
N GLY A 33 -18.26 -27.63 1.45
CA GLY A 33 -19.15 -28.68 1.90
C GLY A 33 -18.59 -30.06 1.62
N HIS A 34 -19.41 -31.06 1.83
CA HIS A 34 -19.14 -32.43 1.45
C HIS A 34 -20.35 -32.99 0.74
N SER A 35 -20.14 -33.67 -0.38
CA SER A 35 -21.22 -34.42 -1.02
C SER A 35 -21.57 -35.68 -0.24
N ASP A 36 -22.69 -36.29 -0.61
CA ASP A 36 -23.14 -37.60 -0.13
C ASP A 36 -22.09 -38.71 -0.36
N ARG A 37 -21.15 -38.49 -1.30
CA ARG A 37 -20.01 -39.37 -1.57
C ARG A 37 -18.81 -39.11 -0.65
N LYS A 38 -18.95 -38.24 0.35
CA LYS A 38 -17.94 -37.80 1.34
C LYS A 38 -16.74 -37.07 0.73
N TYR A 39 -16.87 -36.55 -0.49
CA TYR A 39 -15.83 -35.75 -1.13
C TYR A 39 -15.98 -34.28 -0.77
N PRO A 40 -14.87 -33.52 -0.62
CA PRO A 40 -14.96 -32.09 -0.45
C PRO A 40 -15.58 -31.45 -1.70
N ILE A 41 -16.61 -30.65 -1.48
CA ILE A 41 -17.13 -29.70 -2.45
C ILE A 41 -16.24 -28.47 -2.35
N VAL A 42 -15.60 -28.07 -3.45
CA VAL A 42 -14.75 -26.88 -3.48
C VAL A 42 -15.31 -25.81 -4.42
N ALA A 43 -15.10 -24.55 -4.05
CA ALA A 43 -15.42 -23.40 -4.91
C ALA A 43 -14.40 -23.28 -6.03
N VAL A 44 -14.82 -23.32 -7.29
CA VAL A 44 -13.95 -23.13 -8.46
C VAL A 44 -14.43 -21.96 -9.29
N THR A 45 -13.59 -20.97 -9.54
CA THR A 45 -13.90 -19.90 -10.50
C THR A 45 -13.49 -20.37 -11.90
N CYS A 46 -14.46 -20.49 -12.81
CA CYS A 46 -14.15 -20.83 -14.20
C CYS A 46 -13.47 -19.66 -14.93
N LEU A 47 -12.95 -19.94 -16.13
CA LEU A 47 -12.35 -18.93 -17.02
C LEU A 47 -13.28 -17.74 -17.35
N ARG A 48 -14.60 -17.90 -17.17
CA ARG A 48 -15.61 -16.86 -17.41
C ARG A 48 -16.02 -16.09 -16.15
N GLY A 49 -15.44 -16.41 -14.99
CA GLY A 49 -15.73 -15.75 -13.71
C GLY A 49 -16.86 -16.37 -12.90
N ASP A 50 -17.54 -17.39 -13.42
CA ASP A 50 -18.61 -18.08 -12.69
C ASP A 50 -18.05 -19.01 -11.61
N ARG A 51 -18.66 -18.98 -10.43
CA ARG A 51 -18.33 -19.88 -9.31
C ARG A 51 -19.08 -21.19 -9.50
N HIS A 52 -18.34 -22.29 -9.59
CA HIS A 52 -18.87 -23.65 -9.62
C HIS A 52 -18.55 -24.36 -8.32
N GLU A 53 -19.48 -25.20 -7.87
CA GLU A 53 -19.33 -26.09 -6.73
C GLU A 53 -19.18 -27.50 -7.28
N LEU A 54 -18.04 -28.13 -7.03
CA LEU A 54 -17.71 -29.42 -7.64
C LEU A 54 -17.09 -30.36 -6.61
N ASP A 55 -17.49 -31.62 -6.71
CA ASP A 55 -16.99 -32.73 -5.91
C ASP A 55 -15.70 -33.30 -6.51
N TYR A 56 -14.66 -33.40 -5.69
CA TYR A 56 -13.37 -33.94 -6.12
C TYR A 56 -12.76 -34.87 -5.09
N GLU A 57 -11.99 -35.87 -5.53
CA GLU A 57 -11.35 -36.80 -4.62
C GLU A 57 -10.33 -36.07 -3.70
N PRO A 58 -10.33 -36.33 -2.37
CA PRO A 58 -9.43 -35.67 -1.43
C PRO A 58 -7.94 -35.80 -1.78
N GLU A 59 -7.56 -36.88 -2.47
CA GLU A 59 -6.19 -37.17 -2.89
C GLU A 59 -5.61 -36.11 -3.83
N ARG A 60 -6.46 -35.37 -4.55
CA ARG A 60 -6.04 -34.28 -5.44
C ARG A 60 -5.46 -33.08 -4.71
N PHE A 61 -5.69 -32.99 -3.40
CA PHE A 61 -5.42 -31.79 -2.65
C PHE A 61 -4.40 -31.98 -1.52
N THR A 62 -3.72 -30.89 -1.17
CA THR A 62 -3.03 -30.72 0.11
C THR A 62 -3.68 -29.60 0.90
N LEU A 63 -3.71 -29.72 2.22
CA LEU A 63 -4.16 -28.63 3.07
C LEU A 63 -3.21 -27.44 2.90
N TYR A 64 -3.74 -26.31 2.48
CA TYR A 64 -2.99 -25.05 2.38
C TYR A 64 -3.17 -24.21 3.64
N ARG A 65 -4.40 -24.11 4.15
CA ARG A 65 -4.73 -23.40 5.39
C ARG A 65 -5.97 -24.01 6.04
N ALA A 66 -5.89 -24.32 7.33
CA ALA A 66 -7.01 -24.82 8.10
C ALA A 66 -8.08 -23.74 8.34
N ALA A 67 -9.36 -24.13 8.37
CA ALA A 67 -10.46 -23.28 8.80
C ALA A 67 -10.18 -22.77 10.21
N ALA A 68 -10.36 -21.46 10.41
CA ALA A 68 -10.18 -20.84 11.71
C ALA A 68 -11.19 -21.44 12.70
N THR A 69 -10.70 -22.05 13.78
CA THR A 69 -11.56 -22.52 14.87
C THR A 69 -12.20 -21.29 15.52
N PRO A 70 -13.53 -21.24 15.72
CA PRO A 70 -14.14 -20.14 16.45
C PRO A 70 -13.57 -20.14 17.87
N ALA A 71 -12.84 -19.09 18.22
CA ALA A 71 -12.40 -18.88 19.59
C ALA A 71 -13.65 -18.67 20.47
N THR A 72 -13.68 -19.28 21.66
CA THR A 72 -14.72 -18.99 22.67
C THR A 72 -14.75 -17.49 22.92
N LEU A 73 -15.80 -16.82 22.45
CA LEU A 73 -15.93 -15.37 22.53
C LEU A 73 -16.07 -14.94 23.99
N LYS A 74 -15.18 -14.06 24.47
CA LYS A 74 -15.34 -13.36 25.75
C LYS A 74 -15.89 -11.96 25.47
N ILE A 75 -17.06 -11.67 26.03
CA ILE A 75 -17.68 -10.34 25.90
C ILE A 75 -17.18 -9.44 27.03
N GLU A 76 -16.85 -8.19 26.71
CA GLU A 76 -16.46 -7.13 27.63
C GLU A 76 -17.28 -5.87 27.33
N ALA A 77 -17.68 -5.16 28.39
CA ALA A 77 -18.37 -3.88 28.25
C ALA A 77 -17.47 -2.82 27.61
N GLY A 78 -18.04 -1.95 26.77
CA GLY A 78 -17.35 -0.90 26.03
C GLY A 78 -16.79 -1.34 24.67
N LYS A 79 -16.70 -2.64 24.39
CA LYS A 79 -16.17 -3.18 23.13
C LYS A 79 -17.23 -3.34 22.05
N PHE A 80 -16.78 -3.46 20.81
CA PHE A 80 -17.58 -3.75 19.62
C PHE A 80 -17.39 -5.21 19.21
N TYR A 81 -18.41 -5.79 18.57
CA TYR A 81 -18.44 -7.19 18.18
C TYR A 81 -18.97 -7.34 16.76
N LYS A 82 -18.62 -8.46 16.12
CA LYS A 82 -19.12 -8.87 14.82
C LYS A 82 -20.28 -9.84 15.01
N THR A 83 -21.43 -9.53 14.43
CA THR A 83 -22.55 -10.46 14.36
C THR A 83 -22.30 -11.57 13.34
N ARG A 84 -23.05 -12.67 13.43
CA ARG A 84 -22.98 -13.79 12.50
C ARG A 84 -23.23 -13.38 11.04
N ASP A 85 -24.12 -12.41 10.80
CA ASP A 85 -24.36 -11.82 9.48
C ASP A 85 -23.34 -10.75 9.05
N GLY A 86 -22.32 -10.49 9.88
CA GLY A 86 -21.15 -9.70 9.53
C GLY A 86 -21.21 -8.20 9.89
N ARG A 87 -22.26 -7.72 10.56
CA ARG A 87 -22.38 -6.33 11.00
C ARG A 87 -21.50 -6.04 12.22
N LYS A 88 -21.02 -4.79 12.31
CA LYS A 88 -20.39 -4.24 13.52
C LYS A 88 -21.48 -3.78 14.49
N VAL A 89 -21.46 -4.26 15.73
CA VAL A 89 -22.42 -3.89 16.77
C VAL A 89 -21.70 -3.55 18.08
N GLY A 90 -22.27 -2.62 18.85
CA GLY A 90 -21.69 -2.11 20.09
C GLY A 90 -21.78 -0.58 20.19
N PRO A 91 -21.20 0.03 21.24
CA PRO A 91 -20.47 -0.63 22.32
C PRO A 91 -21.41 -1.48 23.20
N VAL A 92 -20.97 -2.67 23.59
CA VAL A 92 -21.70 -3.54 24.53
C VAL A 92 -21.72 -2.89 25.91
N ARG A 93 -22.83 -3.03 26.63
CA ARG A 93 -22.99 -2.55 28.00
C ARG A 93 -23.34 -3.70 28.94
N LEU A 94 -22.87 -3.61 30.18
CA LEU A 94 -23.30 -4.49 31.24
C LEU A 94 -24.65 -4.01 31.80
N LYS A 95 -25.59 -4.94 32.00
CA LYS A 95 -26.86 -4.66 32.67
C LYS A 95 -26.64 -4.65 34.19
N ALA A 96 -27.29 -3.70 34.89
CA ALA A 96 -27.26 -3.64 36.35
C ALA A 96 -27.95 -4.86 37.00
N THR A 97 -28.96 -5.42 36.34
CA THR A 97 -29.66 -6.65 36.71
C THR A 97 -29.96 -7.45 35.44
N HIS A 98 -29.81 -8.77 35.48
CA HIS A 98 -30.09 -9.65 34.34
C HIS A 98 -30.74 -10.97 34.78
N GLY A 99 -31.63 -11.50 33.93
CA GLY A 99 -32.24 -12.81 34.11
C GLY A 99 -31.56 -13.84 33.21
N SER A 100 -32.34 -14.81 32.72
CA SER A 100 -31.89 -15.82 31.75
C SER A 100 -31.47 -15.26 30.39
N ASP A 101 -31.74 -13.97 30.13
CA ASP A 101 -31.46 -13.28 28.88
C ASP A 101 -30.04 -12.69 28.78
N GLY A 102 -29.24 -12.89 29.82
CA GLY A 102 -27.82 -12.59 29.82
C GLY A 102 -27.44 -11.18 30.31
N PRO A 103 -26.17 -11.01 30.73
CA PRO A 103 -25.70 -9.80 31.39
C PRO A 103 -25.39 -8.64 30.43
N TYR A 104 -25.31 -8.88 29.12
CA TYR A 104 -24.84 -7.89 28.14
C TYR A 104 -25.98 -7.34 27.28
N ARG A 105 -25.91 -6.05 26.95
CA ARG A 105 -26.89 -5.36 26.09
C ARG A 105 -26.21 -4.46 25.08
N ILE A 106 -26.74 -4.43 23.85
CA ILE A 106 -26.41 -3.42 22.85
C ILE A 106 -27.65 -2.56 22.61
N ASN A 107 -27.48 -1.23 22.62
CA ASN A 107 -28.61 -0.30 22.44
C ASN A 107 -29.24 -0.49 21.05
N GLY A 108 -30.58 -0.60 21.01
CA GLY A 108 -31.34 -0.85 19.78
C GLY A 108 -31.28 -2.29 19.27
N LEU A 109 -30.70 -3.22 20.04
CA LEU A 109 -30.51 -4.63 19.70
C LEU A 109 -30.93 -5.51 20.90
N TRP A 110 -30.48 -6.77 20.87
CA TRP A 110 -30.80 -7.82 21.83
C TRP A 110 -29.97 -7.78 23.11
N ASN A 111 -30.37 -8.63 24.06
CA ASN A 111 -29.56 -9.02 25.22
C ASN A 111 -28.76 -10.28 24.88
N TYR A 112 -27.55 -10.37 25.42
CA TYR A 112 -26.56 -11.36 25.05
C TYR A 112 -26.05 -12.11 26.29
N LEU A 113 -25.95 -13.42 26.13
CA LEU A 113 -25.29 -14.33 27.06
C LEU A 113 -23.77 -14.14 27.00
N GLU A 114 -23.05 -14.67 28.00
CA GLU A 114 -21.58 -14.57 28.08
C GLU A 114 -20.85 -15.15 26.87
N ASN A 115 -21.48 -16.10 26.17
CA ASN A 115 -20.92 -16.78 25.01
C ASN A 115 -21.22 -16.09 23.66
N GLY A 116 -21.86 -14.92 23.65
CA GLY A 116 -22.18 -14.19 22.41
C GLY A 116 -23.58 -14.44 21.86
N LEU A 117 -24.31 -15.42 22.39
CA LEU A 117 -25.63 -15.77 21.88
C LEU A 117 -26.70 -14.81 22.40
N VAL A 118 -27.75 -14.61 21.59
CA VAL A 118 -28.91 -13.80 21.97
C VAL A 118 -29.71 -14.53 23.06
N GLY A 119 -29.81 -13.95 24.26
CA GLY A 119 -30.31 -14.65 25.45
C GLY A 119 -31.81 -14.87 25.54
N SER A 120 -32.61 -14.29 24.64
CA SER A 120 -34.07 -14.43 24.66
C SER A 120 -34.62 -15.41 23.60
N ILE A 121 -33.75 -16.08 22.83
CA ILE A 121 -34.15 -16.97 21.75
C ILE A 121 -33.70 -18.38 22.08
N SER A 122 -34.66 -19.30 22.23
CA SER A 122 -34.37 -20.72 22.43
C SER A 122 -34.05 -21.40 21.11
N ASN A 123 -32.86 -22.00 21.07
CA ASN A 123 -32.33 -22.98 20.12
C ASN A 123 -32.03 -22.50 18.69
N GLY A 124 -30.76 -22.16 18.46
CA GLY A 124 -30.15 -22.12 17.13
C GLY A 124 -29.12 -21.02 16.95
N ASP A 125 -28.34 -21.14 15.87
CA ASP A 125 -27.52 -20.05 15.37
C ASP A 125 -28.42 -18.89 14.92
N HIS A 126 -28.31 -17.73 15.57
CA HIS A 126 -29.07 -16.53 15.22
C HIS A 126 -28.18 -15.55 14.44
N LYS A 127 -28.76 -14.84 13.47
CA LYS A 127 -28.02 -13.85 12.65
C LYS A 127 -27.36 -12.74 13.48
N ASP A 128 -27.95 -12.45 14.64
CA ASP A 128 -27.47 -11.42 15.56
C ASP A 128 -26.47 -11.94 16.60
N ASP A 129 -26.15 -13.24 16.61
CA ASP A 129 -25.15 -13.81 17.52
C ASP A 129 -23.81 -13.12 17.34
N LEU A 130 -23.14 -12.80 18.43
CA LEU A 130 -21.79 -12.28 18.43
C LEU A 130 -20.83 -13.46 18.22
N ILE A 131 -20.05 -13.43 17.14
CA ILE A 131 -19.13 -14.51 16.77
C ILE A 131 -17.66 -14.13 16.91
N ALA A 132 -17.35 -12.84 17.06
CA ALA A 132 -16.00 -12.34 17.26
C ALA A 132 -16.00 -10.93 17.87
N GLU A 133 -14.96 -10.59 18.63
CA GLU A 133 -14.66 -9.20 18.97
C GLU A 133 -14.37 -8.42 17.67
N TRP A 134 -15.00 -7.27 17.50
CA TRP A 134 -14.70 -6.36 16.41
C TRP A 134 -13.45 -5.58 16.77
N ILE A 135 -12.33 -6.10 16.33
CA ILE A 135 -11.06 -5.37 16.35
C ILE A 135 -11.08 -4.42 15.16
N ASP A 136 -11.17 -3.12 15.42
CA ASP A 136 -10.95 -2.12 14.36
C ASP A 136 -9.58 -2.40 13.74
N LYS A 137 -9.57 -2.56 12.41
CA LYS A 137 -8.40 -2.97 11.64
C LYS A 137 -7.17 -2.21 12.17
N PRO A 138 -6.14 -2.85 12.75
CA PRO A 138 -4.84 -2.21 12.76
C PRO A 138 -4.55 -1.89 11.29
N ALA A 139 -4.18 -0.64 10.99
CA ALA A 139 -3.95 -0.16 9.62
C ALA A 139 -3.23 -1.26 8.82
N ALA A 140 -3.99 -1.91 7.93
CA ALA A 140 -3.56 -3.17 7.36
C ALA A 140 -2.28 -2.95 6.55
N LYS A 141 -1.25 -3.77 6.80
CA LYS A 141 -0.18 -3.96 5.83
C LYS A 141 -0.83 -4.45 4.53
N PRO A 142 -0.47 -3.88 3.37
CA PRO A 142 -1.13 -4.21 2.11
C PRO A 142 -0.88 -5.69 1.76
N SER A 143 -1.98 -6.45 1.66
CA SER A 143 -2.04 -7.78 1.06
C SER A 143 -2.61 -7.60 -0.35
N ASN A 144 -1.89 -8.04 -1.36
CA ASN A 144 -2.11 -7.70 -2.77
C ASN A 144 -2.82 -8.81 -3.54
N ASP A 145 -4.05 -9.18 -3.18
CA ASP A 145 -4.83 -10.10 -4.00
C ASP A 145 -6.04 -9.39 -4.63
N ASN A 146 -5.92 -9.12 -5.93
CA ASN A 146 -6.97 -8.78 -6.90
C ASN A 146 -7.85 -7.52 -6.72
N ALA A 147 -7.43 -6.53 -5.93
CA ALA A 147 -7.97 -5.19 -6.12
C ALA A 147 -7.36 -4.58 -7.40
N LYS A 148 -8.19 -4.20 -8.38
CA LYS A 148 -7.78 -3.39 -9.54
C LYS A 148 -6.84 -2.28 -9.06
N PRO A 149 -5.56 -2.25 -9.51
CA PRO A 149 -4.63 -1.23 -9.04
C PRO A 149 -5.13 0.15 -9.45
N ASN A 150 -5.45 0.99 -8.48
CA ASN A 150 -6.03 2.31 -8.71
C ASN A 150 -4.94 3.36 -8.98
N PHE A 151 -4.15 3.15 -10.02
CA PHE A 151 -3.13 4.11 -10.45
C PHE A 151 -3.78 5.27 -11.18
N LYS A 152 -3.28 6.48 -10.96
CA LYS A 152 -3.71 7.70 -11.64
C LYS A 152 -2.56 8.25 -12.48
N VAL A 153 -2.89 8.95 -13.56
CA VAL A 153 -1.88 9.70 -14.32
C VAL A 153 -1.13 10.65 -13.39
N GLY A 154 0.19 10.59 -13.41
CA GLY A 154 1.07 11.34 -12.51
C GLY A 154 1.54 10.56 -11.28
N ASP A 155 0.93 9.42 -10.94
CA ASP A 155 1.41 8.58 -9.85
C ASP A 155 2.82 8.08 -10.14
N ARG A 156 3.65 8.01 -9.09
CA ARG A 156 4.90 7.26 -9.13
C ARG A 156 4.60 5.81 -8.79
N VAL A 157 5.07 4.90 -9.62
CA VAL A 157 4.94 3.47 -9.42
C VAL A 157 6.31 2.81 -9.42
N LYS A 158 6.52 1.86 -8.52
CA LYS A 158 7.71 1.02 -8.48
C LYS A 158 7.46 -0.26 -9.26
N CYS A 159 8.39 -0.62 -10.12
CA CYS A 159 8.30 -1.85 -10.91
C CYS A 159 8.63 -3.06 -10.03
N LEU A 160 7.78 -4.09 -10.10
CA LEU A 160 7.89 -5.33 -9.34
C LEU A 160 8.59 -6.43 -10.14
N LYS A 161 8.44 -6.42 -11.47
CA LYS A 161 8.95 -7.48 -12.37
C LYS A 161 9.65 -6.84 -13.55
N SER A 162 10.88 -7.25 -13.84
CA SER A 162 11.63 -6.73 -14.99
C SER A 162 11.01 -7.21 -16.31
N TYR A 163 11.04 -6.35 -17.32
CA TYR A 163 10.83 -6.70 -18.72
C TYR A 163 12.06 -6.25 -19.52
N PRO A 164 12.78 -7.17 -20.18
CA PRO A 164 14.03 -6.85 -20.87
C PRO A 164 13.91 -5.62 -21.78
N GLY A 165 14.80 -4.64 -21.55
CA GLY A 165 14.87 -3.42 -22.34
C GLY A 165 13.75 -2.40 -22.11
N GLN A 166 12.76 -2.65 -21.25
CA GLN A 166 11.67 -1.69 -21.01
C GLN A 166 11.47 -1.35 -19.53
N PHE A 167 11.53 -2.33 -18.64
CA PHE A 167 11.27 -2.12 -17.22
C PHE A 167 12.25 -2.92 -16.37
N THR A 168 12.74 -2.33 -15.29
CA THR A 168 13.66 -2.96 -14.34
C THR A 168 12.99 -3.04 -12.98
N ALA A 169 12.90 -4.25 -12.41
CA ALA A 169 12.38 -4.46 -11.07
C ALA A 169 13.13 -3.60 -10.04
N GLY A 170 12.38 -2.96 -9.16
CA GLY A 170 12.89 -2.03 -8.15
C GLY A 170 12.98 -0.57 -8.60
N LYS A 171 12.96 -0.28 -9.90
CA LYS A 171 13.01 1.10 -10.43
C LYS A 171 11.64 1.77 -10.39
N GLU A 172 11.63 3.09 -10.23
CA GLU A 172 10.41 3.90 -10.23
C GLU A 172 10.13 4.51 -11.59
N TYR A 173 8.85 4.59 -11.93
CA TYR A 173 8.32 5.17 -13.15
C TYR A 173 7.12 6.08 -12.83
N VAL A 174 6.78 7.00 -13.74
CA VAL A 174 5.63 7.89 -13.58
C VAL A 174 4.54 7.47 -14.56
N VAL A 175 3.33 7.24 -14.08
CA VAL A 175 2.18 6.86 -14.90
C VAL A 175 1.82 8.00 -15.87
N SER A 176 1.75 7.71 -17.16
CA SER A 176 1.40 8.66 -18.23
C SER A 176 -0.02 8.48 -18.76
N ALA A 177 -0.51 7.24 -18.77
CA ALA A 177 -1.88 6.89 -19.13
C ALA A 177 -2.26 5.55 -18.51
N ASP A 178 -3.53 5.40 -18.15
CA ASP A 178 -4.09 4.20 -17.59
C ASP A 178 -5.15 3.64 -18.56
N HIS A 179 -4.85 2.52 -19.23
CA HIS A 179 -5.75 1.92 -20.22
C HIS A 179 -6.72 0.93 -19.55
N PHE A 180 -7.21 1.24 -18.35
CA PHE A 180 -8.14 0.38 -17.62
C PHE A 180 -9.50 0.33 -18.32
N GLY A 181 -9.98 -0.87 -18.66
CA GLY A 181 -11.25 -1.06 -19.39
C GLY A 181 -11.14 -1.09 -20.91
N ARG A 182 -9.93 -1.13 -21.49
CA ARG A 182 -9.70 -1.44 -22.91
C ARG A 182 -9.24 -2.89 -23.08
N LYS A 183 -9.22 -3.38 -24.34
CA LYS A 183 -8.81 -4.75 -24.73
C LYS A 183 -7.49 -5.23 -24.11
N TYR A 184 -6.60 -4.31 -23.74
CA TYR A 184 -5.39 -4.57 -22.97
C TYR A 184 -5.28 -3.60 -21.79
N GLU A 185 -5.56 -4.08 -20.58
CA GLU A 185 -5.37 -3.29 -19.35
C GLU A 185 -3.88 -3.09 -19.12
N SER A 186 -3.39 -1.86 -19.31
CA SER A 186 -1.98 -1.55 -19.11
C SER A 186 -1.78 -0.19 -18.45
N VAL A 187 -0.70 -0.11 -17.67
CA VAL A 187 -0.15 1.11 -17.09
C VAL A 187 0.94 1.59 -18.04
N LYS A 188 0.71 2.72 -18.72
CA LYS A 188 1.75 3.39 -19.49
C LYS A 188 2.55 4.31 -18.57
N VAL A 189 3.84 4.42 -18.85
CA VAL A 189 4.75 5.31 -18.12
C VAL A 189 5.24 6.44 -19.00
N LYS A 190 5.64 7.57 -18.40
CA LYS A 190 6.15 8.72 -19.15
C LYS A 190 7.37 8.38 -20.00
N VAL A 191 8.31 7.62 -19.43
CA VAL A 191 9.53 7.16 -20.09
C VAL A 191 9.91 5.82 -19.47
N ASN A 192 10.16 4.81 -20.30
CA ASN A 192 10.63 3.48 -19.89
C ASN A 192 12.17 3.39 -19.99
N ASP A 193 12.77 2.23 -19.71
CA ASP A 193 14.23 2.06 -19.72
C ASP A 193 14.86 2.20 -21.12
N ALA A 194 14.09 1.97 -22.19
CA ALA A 194 14.51 2.21 -23.57
C ALA A 194 14.27 3.66 -24.03
N GLY A 195 13.80 4.56 -23.16
CA GLY A 195 13.47 5.93 -23.54
C GLY A 195 12.13 6.10 -24.26
N SER A 196 11.31 5.04 -24.37
CA SER A 196 10.00 5.09 -25.02
C SER A 196 8.93 5.66 -24.09
N THR A 197 8.02 6.47 -24.66
CA THR A 197 6.88 7.12 -24.01
C THR A 197 5.55 6.39 -24.27
N GLU A 198 5.56 5.37 -25.15
CA GLU A 198 4.34 4.75 -25.66
C GLU A 198 4.02 3.39 -25.03
N ASN A 199 5.03 2.76 -24.42
CA ASN A 199 4.94 1.42 -23.86
C ASN A 199 4.17 1.42 -22.52
N GLY A 200 3.39 0.36 -22.32
CA GLY A 200 2.69 0.10 -21.06
C GLY A 200 2.61 -1.38 -20.79
N TRP A 201 2.46 -1.73 -19.51
CA TRP A 201 2.47 -3.12 -19.08
C TRP A 201 1.40 -3.42 -18.04
N LEU A 202 1.18 -4.71 -17.74
CA LEU A 202 0.12 -5.14 -16.84
C LEU A 202 0.27 -4.46 -15.47
N PRO A 203 -0.84 -4.04 -14.82
CA PRO A 203 -0.82 -3.38 -13.52
C PRO A 203 -0.07 -4.16 -12.42
N GLU A 204 -0.06 -5.50 -12.48
CA GLU A 204 0.66 -6.37 -11.55
C GLU A 204 2.20 -6.22 -11.59
N PHE A 205 2.74 -5.56 -12.62
CA PHE A 205 4.17 -5.24 -12.71
C PHE A 205 4.52 -4.00 -11.91
N PHE A 206 3.53 -3.34 -11.30
CA PHE A 206 3.70 -2.07 -10.65
C PHE A 206 3.05 -2.07 -9.26
N GLU A 207 3.66 -1.36 -8.32
CA GLU A 207 3.04 -0.95 -7.07
C GLU A 207 3.12 0.57 -6.94
N LEU A 208 2.19 1.19 -6.23
CA LEU A 208 2.23 2.63 -5.98
C LEU A 208 3.48 2.94 -5.15
N SER A 209 4.42 3.71 -5.70
CA SER A 209 5.55 4.18 -4.93
C SER A 209 5.08 5.27 -3.99
N LYS A 210 5.36 5.08 -2.69
CA LYS A 210 5.12 6.12 -1.70
C LYS A 210 6.15 7.23 -1.97
N PRO A 211 5.71 8.49 -2.14
CA PRO A 211 6.65 9.58 -2.34
C PRO A 211 7.65 9.58 -1.20
N LYS A 212 8.95 9.55 -1.55
CA LYS A 212 10.04 9.73 -0.60
C LYS A 212 10.00 11.18 -0.14
N THR A 213 9.23 11.45 0.91
CA THR A 213 9.15 12.77 1.53
C THR A 213 10.47 13.04 2.23
N THR A 214 11.23 14.02 1.74
CA THR A 214 12.39 14.54 2.47
C THR A 214 11.87 15.29 3.68
N THR A 215 12.02 14.68 4.86
CA THR A 215 11.56 15.27 6.12
C THR A 215 12.74 15.45 7.06
N ILE A 216 12.80 16.60 7.75
CA ILE A 216 13.82 16.92 8.74
C ILE A 216 13.17 17.25 10.08
N VAL A 217 13.96 17.19 11.16
CA VAL A 217 13.60 17.73 12.46
C VAL A 217 14.43 18.98 12.74
N ALA A 218 13.79 20.03 13.24
CA ALA A 218 14.46 21.26 13.65
C ALA A 218 14.02 21.68 15.06
N LEU A 219 14.93 22.32 15.80
CA LEU A 219 14.60 22.99 17.05
C LEU A 219 13.66 24.17 16.74
N ILE A 220 12.68 24.43 17.59
CA ILE A 220 11.86 25.64 17.54
C ILE A 220 12.36 26.58 18.63
N GLU A 221 12.89 27.72 18.21
CA GLU A 221 13.40 28.78 19.08
C GLU A 221 12.61 30.06 18.79
N ASN A 222 11.97 30.63 19.81
CA ASN A 222 11.12 31.82 19.68
C ASN A 222 10.01 31.67 18.61
N GLY A 223 9.43 30.46 18.49
CA GLY A 223 8.39 30.16 17.50
C GLY A 223 8.90 29.97 16.07
N GLN A 224 10.21 30.09 15.84
CA GLN A 224 10.83 29.94 14.51
C GLN A 224 11.65 28.65 14.42
N PRO A 225 11.67 27.98 13.25
CA PRO A 225 12.52 26.82 13.04
C PRO A 225 14.00 27.21 12.97
N LYS A 226 14.82 26.50 13.75
CA LYS A 226 16.28 26.57 13.76
C LYS A 226 16.84 25.22 13.31
N PRO A 227 16.85 24.94 11.99
CA PRO A 227 17.42 23.71 11.46
C PRO A 227 18.95 23.67 11.66
N SER A 228 19.50 22.46 11.77
CA SER A 228 20.96 22.25 11.77
C SER A 228 21.58 22.75 10.46
N SER A 229 22.86 23.12 10.47
CA SER A 229 23.62 23.40 9.22
C SER A 229 23.70 22.17 8.30
N THR A 230 23.60 20.98 8.87
CA THR A 230 23.45 19.70 8.16
C THR A 230 22.27 18.93 8.76
N PRO A 231 21.02 19.23 8.34
CA PRO A 231 19.85 18.54 8.85
C PRO A 231 19.90 17.05 8.53
N HIS A 232 19.60 16.20 9.52
CA HIS A 232 19.40 14.79 9.25
C HIS A 232 18.08 14.60 8.50
N VAL A 233 18.17 13.98 7.32
CA VAL A 233 17.01 13.68 6.48
C VAL A 233 16.46 12.30 6.87
N HIS A 234 15.21 12.29 7.31
CA HIS A 234 14.49 11.07 7.66
C HIS A 234 13.83 10.44 6.43
N ALA A 235 13.71 9.10 6.45
CA ALA A 235 13.10 8.34 5.37
C ALA A 235 11.57 8.54 5.23
N SER A 236 10.91 9.11 6.24
CA SER A 236 9.48 9.41 6.23
C SER A 236 9.12 10.40 7.35
N THR A 237 7.94 11.02 7.26
CA THR A 237 7.39 11.88 8.33
C THR A 237 7.29 11.14 9.67
N GLY A 238 6.81 9.89 9.68
CA GLY A 238 6.72 9.12 10.93
C GLY A 238 8.08 8.81 11.58
N ALA A 239 9.15 8.69 10.78
CA ALA A 239 10.51 8.55 11.31
C ALA A 239 11.01 9.86 11.94
N ALA A 240 10.71 11.00 11.30
CA ALA A 240 11.03 12.32 11.85
C ALA A 240 10.24 12.63 13.14
N GLU A 241 8.95 12.26 13.21
CA GLU A 241 8.15 12.43 14.43
C GLU A 241 8.70 11.65 15.62
N LYS A 242 9.14 10.40 15.38
CA LYS A 242 9.80 9.60 16.42
C LYS A 242 11.08 10.27 16.91
N GLU A 243 11.87 10.82 15.98
CA GLU A 243 13.08 11.54 16.35
C GLU A 243 12.79 12.83 17.11
N ALA A 244 11.81 13.63 16.67
CA ALA A 244 11.38 14.84 17.36
C ALA A 244 10.92 14.53 18.79
N LYS A 245 10.15 13.44 18.98
CA LYS A 245 9.75 12.96 20.31
C LYS A 245 10.96 12.54 21.16
N ARG A 246 11.92 11.83 20.57
CA ARG A 246 13.17 11.43 21.25
C ARG A 246 13.97 12.65 21.70
N LEU A 247 14.09 13.67 20.85
CA LEU A 247 14.79 14.92 21.14
C LEU A 247 14.07 15.75 22.20
N ALA A 248 12.75 15.92 22.11
CA ALA A 248 11.95 16.59 23.13
C ALA A 248 12.02 15.88 24.49
N ALA A 249 12.08 14.54 24.49
CA ALA A 249 12.27 13.76 25.71
C ALA A 249 13.67 13.96 26.32
N LYS A 250 14.70 14.06 25.48
CA LYS A 250 16.10 14.27 25.88
C LYS A 250 16.37 15.70 26.35
N TYR A 251 15.78 16.70 25.71
CA TYR A 251 15.99 18.13 25.97
C TYR A 251 14.69 18.76 26.49
N LYS A 252 14.41 18.57 27.79
CA LYS A 252 13.20 19.08 28.43
C LYS A 252 13.10 20.61 28.32
N GLY A 253 11.90 21.11 28.05
CA GLY A 253 11.63 22.55 27.85
C GLY A 253 11.92 23.06 26.43
N GLN A 254 12.53 22.25 25.57
CA GLN A 254 12.72 22.59 24.15
C GLN A 254 11.62 21.98 23.28
N GLN A 255 11.32 22.64 22.16
CA GLN A 255 10.33 22.18 21.18
C GLN A 255 11.03 21.79 19.89
N PHE A 256 10.61 20.68 19.28
CA PHE A 256 11.16 20.20 18.02
C PHE A 256 10.03 20.06 17.00
N GLY A 257 10.18 20.70 15.84
CA GLY A 257 9.25 20.66 14.74
C GLY A 257 9.69 19.69 13.64
N VAL A 258 8.72 19.12 12.94
CA VAL A 258 8.93 18.22 11.80
C VAL A 258 8.59 18.99 10.52
N PHE A 259 9.53 19.07 9.58
CA PHE A 259 9.40 19.84 8.34
C PHE A 259 9.56 18.93 7.13
N THR A 260 8.61 18.99 6.20
CA THR A 260 8.65 18.21 4.95
C THR A 260 8.91 19.15 3.78
N LEU A 261 9.88 18.79 2.95
CA LEU A 261 10.18 19.53 1.72
C LEU A 261 9.01 19.36 0.74
N THR A 262 8.37 20.47 0.38
CA THR A 262 7.23 20.50 -0.55
C THR A 262 7.62 20.94 -1.96
N ALA A 263 8.54 21.90 -2.07
CA ALA A 263 9.03 22.43 -3.33
C ALA A 263 10.51 22.80 -3.23
N THR A 264 11.18 22.85 -4.39
CA THR A 264 12.53 23.38 -4.53
C THR A 264 12.50 24.38 -5.66
N HIS A 265 12.94 25.61 -5.38
CA HIS A 265 13.06 26.66 -6.37
C HIS A 265 14.54 26.89 -6.62
N LYS A 266 14.90 27.01 -7.90
CA LYS A 266 16.22 27.45 -8.33
C LYS A 266 16.00 28.58 -9.31
N GLU A 267 16.63 29.70 -9.05
CA GLU A 267 16.74 30.79 -10.00
C GLU A 267 18.19 30.81 -10.48
N GLU A 268 18.38 30.69 -11.79
CA GLU A 268 19.73 30.80 -12.35
C GLU A 268 20.18 32.25 -12.22
N ARG A 269 21.45 32.43 -11.85
CA ARG A 269 22.03 33.76 -11.77
C ARG A 269 22.07 34.37 -13.17
N VAL A 270 21.26 35.41 -13.39
CA VAL A 270 21.31 36.20 -14.61
C VAL A 270 22.41 37.25 -14.44
N TYR A 271 23.41 37.19 -15.31
CA TYR A 271 24.48 38.18 -15.36
C TYR A 271 24.08 39.35 -16.26
N GLU A 272 24.56 40.54 -15.91
CA GLU A 272 24.25 41.79 -16.62
C GLU A 272 24.64 41.73 -18.11
N HIS A 273 25.76 41.06 -18.43
CA HIS A 273 26.23 40.96 -19.80
C HIS A 273 25.99 39.56 -20.38
N LYS A 274 25.54 39.54 -21.64
CA LYS A 274 25.29 38.31 -22.41
C LYS A 274 26.48 37.35 -22.44
N TRP A 275 27.70 37.89 -22.58
CA TRP A 275 28.92 37.08 -22.58
C TRP A 275 29.18 36.38 -21.23
N GLN A 276 28.78 36.97 -20.12
CA GLN A 276 28.93 36.38 -18.77
C GLN A 276 27.96 35.20 -18.59
N ASN A 277 26.72 35.34 -19.07
CA ASN A 277 25.77 34.23 -19.09
C ASN A 277 26.30 33.07 -19.96
N MET A 278 26.86 33.36 -21.13
CA MET A 278 27.49 32.35 -21.98
C MET A 278 28.68 31.68 -21.31
N ALA A 279 29.52 32.45 -20.62
CA ALA A 279 30.67 31.94 -19.89
C ALA A 279 30.25 31.03 -18.72
N ALA A 280 29.23 31.42 -17.96
CA ALA A 280 28.66 30.62 -16.86
C ALA A 280 28.00 29.32 -17.34
N LEU A 281 27.46 29.31 -18.57
CA LEU A 281 26.92 28.12 -19.24
C LEU A 281 28.00 27.22 -19.88
N GLY A 282 29.28 27.58 -19.76
CA GLY A 282 30.40 26.84 -20.35
C GLY A 282 30.61 27.07 -21.85
N LEU A 283 29.87 27.99 -22.47
CA LEU A 283 29.99 28.37 -23.88
C LEU A 283 31.15 29.35 -24.09
N LYS A 284 32.37 28.93 -23.70
CA LYS A 284 33.56 29.81 -23.62
C LYS A 284 33.89 30.50 -24.95
N ILE A 285 33.79 29.79 -26.07
CA ILE A 285 34.13 30.36 -27.39
C ILE A 285 33.13 31.46 -27.78
N ASP A 286 31.84 31.26 -27.52
CA ASP A 286 30.80 32.23 -27.88
C ASP A 286 30.80 33.42 -26.93
N ALA A 287 31.10 33.21 -25.64
CA ALA A 287 31.36 34.28 -24.69
C ALA A 287 32.53 35.18 -25.13
N ILE A 288 33.63 34.58 -25.62
CA ILE A 288 34.78 35.34 -26.14
C ILE A 288 34.38 36.14 -27.37
N LYS A 289 33.64 35.56 -28.32
CA LYS A 289 33.17 36.28 -29.51
C LYS A 289 32.28 37.46 -29.14
N GLU A 290 31.32 37.25 -28.25
CA GLU A 290 30.40 38.29 -27.77
C GLU A 290 31.18 39.40 -27.06
N LEU A 291 32.07 39.06 -26.13
CA LEU A 291 32.87 40.05 -25.39
C LEU A 291 33.75 40.90 -26.33
N ARG A 292 34.38 40.28 -27.33
CA ARG A 292 35.13 41.02 -28.36
C ARG A 292 34.24 41.96 -29.16
N ALA A 293 33.02 41.52 -29.49
CA ALA A 293 32.08 42.34 -30.25
C ALA A 293 31.57 43.55 -29.46
N VAL A 294 31.28 43.40 -28.15
CA VAL A 294 30.71 44.49 -27.33
C VAL A 294 31.76 45.42 -26.73
N ALA A 295 32.96 44.92 -26.41
CA ALA A 295 34.01 45.69 -25.73
C ALA A 295 35.21 46.03 -26.62
N GLY A 296 35.22 45.58 -27.89
CA GLY A 296 36.30 45.86 -28.84
C GLY A 296 37.65 45.24 -28.48
N LEU A 297 37.66 44.18 -27.67
CA LEU A 297 38.89 43.55 -27.17
C LEU A 297 39.57 42.66 -28.23
N ASP A 298 40.89 42.56 -28.14
CA ASP A 298 41.65 41.53 -28.86
C ASP A 298 41.34 40.12 -28.33
N LEU A 299 41.71 39.09 -29.10
CA LEU A 299 41.39 37.70 -28.78
C LEU A 299 42.00 37.24 -27.45
N LEU A 300 43.24 37.63 -27.16
CA LEU A 300 43.96 37.20 -25.96
C LEU A 300 43.36 37.85 -24.71
N SER A 301 43.07 39.15 -24.77
CA SER A 301 42.45 39.90 -23.68
C SER A 301 41.04 39.40 -23.37
N ALA A 302 40.21 39.17 -24.40
CA ALA A 302 38.86 38.63 -24.23
C ALA A 302 38.86 37.20 -23.68
N LYS A 303 39.78 36.35 -24.15
CA LYS A 303 39.96 34.99 -23.62
C LYS A 303 40.30 35.01 -22.14
N ARG A 304 41.28 35.83 -21.73
CA ARG A 304 41.67 35.97 -20.31
C ARG A 304 40.53 36.45 -19.44
N ALA A 305 39.76 37.43 -19.90
CA ALA A 305 38.61 37.95 -19.16
C ALA A 305 37.51 36.89 -18.97
N VAL A 306 37.19 36.12 -20.02
CA VAL A 306 36.20 35.03 -19.95
C VAL A 306 36.70 33.88 -19.07
N GLU A 307 37.97 33.51 -19.16
CA GLU A 307 38.57 32.46 -18.33
C GLU A 307 38.63 32.86 -16.85
N ALA A 308 39.00 34.11 -16.55
CA ALA A 308 39.01 34.64 -15.19
C ALA A 308 37.61 34.73 -14.57
N PHE A 309 36.59 35.02 -15.39
CA PHE A 309 35.20 35.05 -14.93
C PHE A 309 34.61 33.66 -14.68
N ALA A 310 35.03 32.65 -15.44
CA ALA A 310 34.50 31.29 -15.38
C ALA A 310 35.32 30.32 -14.50
N ALA A 311 36.37 30.82 -13.83
CA ALA A 311 37.17 30.08 -12.86
C ALA A 311 36.53 30.12 -11.46
#